data_AF-A0AA47P305-F1
#
_entry.id   AF-A0AA47P305-F1
#
_cell.length_a   1.000
_cell.length_b   1.000
_cell.length_c   1.000
_cell.angle_alpha   90.00
_cell.angle_beta   90.00
_cell.angle_gamma   90.00
#
_symmetry.space_group_name_H-M   'P 1'
#
loop_
_entity.id
_entity.type
_entity.pdbx_description
1 polymer ?
#
loop_
_entity_poly.entity_id
_entity_poly.type
_entity_poly.pdbx_seq_one_letter_code
_entity_poly.pdbx_strand_id
1 'polypeptide(L)'
;MQGEKILRRAEMCRKFETEHEKVLPFYTSSLTTEEQTQEKLKAMEPPSEELARAMLDYADLARFWQRYNKVLLERLCFEKEKDVLTQENQQLQALLRQYMDGISVSDEILRRRNPLLIVSQPTLALATGTERQRKQHTVIEAAHVIQHTL
;
A
#
# COMPACT_ATOMS: atom_id res chain seq x y z
N MET A 1 -39.66 5.25 -12.18
CA MET A 1 -38.94 6.54 -12.26
C MET A 1 -37.46 6.33 -11.94
N GLN A 2 -36.54 7.09 -12.55
CA GLN A 2 -35.09 6.91 -12.34
C GLN A 2 -34.66 7.21 -10.88
N GLY A 3 -35.28 8.19 -10.22
CA GLY A 3 -34.95 8.57 -8.83
C GLY A 3 -35.17 7.45 -7.80
N GLU A 4 -36.26 6.68 -7.92
CA GLU A 4 -36.55 5.57 -7.01
C GLU A 4 -35.45 4.49 -7.03
N LYS A 5 -34.90 4.21 -8.22
CA LYS A 5 -33.79 3.26 -8.35
C LYS A 5 -32.53 3.75 -7.65
N ILE A 6 -32.28 5.06 -7.68
CA ILE A 6 -31.13 5.68 -7.00
C ILE A 6 -31.30 5.56 -5.48
N LEU A 7 -32.49 5.88 -4.95
CA LEU A 7 -32.78 5.78 -3.52
C LEU A 7 -32.64 4.35 -3.00
N ARG A 8 -33.18 3.36 -3.72
CA ARG A 8 -33.02 1.94 -3.34
C ARG A 8 -31.55 1.52 -3.30
N ARG A 9 -30.72 1.97 -4.25
CA ARG A 9 -29.28 1.69 -4.24
C ARG A 9 -28.59 2.36 -3.06
N ALA A 10 -28.89 3.63 -2.80
CA ALA A 10 -28.32 4.37 -1.68
C ALA A 10 -28.66 3.69 -0.33
N GLU A 11 -29.88 3.20 -0.16
CA GLU A 11 -30.31 2.47 1.03
C GLU A 11 -29.54 1.14 1.21
N MET A 12 -29.32 0.39 0.13
CA MET A 12 -28.50 -0.83 0.18
C MET A 12 -27.05 -0.52 0.54
N CYS A 13 -26.46 0.51 -0.07
CA CYS A 13 -25.09 0.94 0.23
C CYS A 13 -24.95 1.38 1.70
N ARG A 14 -25.95 2.08 2.25
CA ARG A 14 -25.96 2.57 3.63
C ARG A 14 -25.80 1.46 4.69
N LYS A 15 -26.18 0.23 4.36
CA LYS A 15 -26.01 -0.93 5.26
C LYS A 15 -24.54 -1.30 5.50
N PHE A 16 -23.66 -0.96 4.55
CA PHE A 16 -22.22 -1.26 4.62
C PHE A 16 -21.38 -0.10 5.15
N GLU A 17 -22.01 1.04 5.46
CA GLU A 17 -21.35 2.19 6.04
C GLU A 17 -21.13 1.97 7.54
N THR A 18 -20.01 2.47 8.05
CA THR A 18 -19.73 2.47 9.48
C THR A 18 -20.67 3.41 10.24
N GLU A 19 -20.87 3.19 11.53
CA GLU A 19 -21.69 4.10 12.36
C GLU A 19 -21.13 5.53 12.36
N HIS A 20 -19.80 5.65 12.34
CA HIS A 20 -19.14 6.95 12.21
C HIS A 20 -19.53 7.67 10.91
N GLU A 21 -19.49 6.99 9.76
CA GLU A 21 -19.86 7.57 8.46
C GLU A 21 -21.34 7.91 8.34
N LYS A 22 -22.21 7.20 9.07
CA LYS A 22 -23.65 7.51 9.11
C LYS A 22 -23.93 8.80 9.89
N VAL A 23 -23.11 9.09 10.91
CA VAL A 23 -23.27 10.29 11.77
C VAL A 23 -22.48 11.48 11.22
N LEU A 24 -21.29 11.22 10.66
CA LEU A 24 -20.39 12.22 10.07
C LEU A 24 -20.03 11.81 8.63
N PRO A 25 -20.94 12.01 7.65
CA PRO A 25 -20.72 11.57 6.27
C PRO A 25 -19.70 12.42 5.51
N PHE A 26 -19.37 13.61 6.03
CA PHE A 26 -18.50 14.58 5.38
C PHE A 26 -17.33 14.91 6.30
N TYR A 27 -16.13 14.73 5.77
CA TYR A 27 -14.90 14.97 6.51
C TYR A 27 -14.57 16.46 6.50
N THR A 28 -13.97 16.90 7.61
CA THR A 28 -13.31 18.19 7.67
C THR A 28 -12.20 18.21 6.63
N SER A 29 -12.09 19.33 5.90
CA SER A 29 -10.98 19.52 4.98
C SER A 29 -9.66 19.39 5.73
N SER A 30 -8.72 18.64 5.16
CA SER A 30 -7.34 18.56 5.67
C SER A 30 -6.56 19.84 5.39
N LEU A 31 -7.11 20.73 4.57
CA LEU A 31 -6.49 21.99 4.20
C LEU A 31 -6.59 23.00 5.33
N THR A 32 -5.51 23.75 5.51
CA THR A 32 -5.46 24.92 6.37
C THR A 32 -6.44 26.00 5.87
N THR A 33 -6.78 26.94 6.74
CA THR A 33 -7.68 28.05 6.39
C THR A 33 -7.15 28.87 5.21
N GLU A 34 -5.84 29.04 5.12
CA GLU A 34 -5.17 29.78 4.05
C GLU A 34 -5.29 29.03 2.71
N GLU A 35 -5.03 27.73 2.70
CA GLU A 35 -5.20 26.88 1.51
C GLU A 35 -6.66 26.85 1.04
N GLN A 36 -7.62 26.75 1.96
CA GLN A 36 -9.05 26.83 1.62
C GLN A 36 -9.42 28.17 0.99
N THR A 37 -8.87 29.28 1.48
CA THR A 37 -9.10 30.59 0.86
C THR A 37 -8.48 30.66 -0.54
N GLN A 38 -7.29 30.08 -0.72
CA GLN A 38 -6.63 30.06 -2.02
C GLN A 38 -7.37 29.18 -3.04
N GLU A 39 -7.88 28.02 -2.62
CA GLU A 39 -8.73 27.17 -3.47
C GLU A 39 -10.00 27.88 -3.90
N LYS A 40 -10.67 28.59 -2.99
CA LYS A 40 -11.86 29.38 -3.31
C LYS A 40 -11.56 30.45 -4.36
N LEU A 41 -10.42 31.13 -4.24
CA LEU A 41 -9.98 32.12 -5.22
C LEU A 41 -9.71 31.47 -6.59
N LYS A 42 -9.00 30.34 -6.62
CA LYS A 42 -8.74 29.58 -7.85
C LYS A 42 -10.00 29.03 -8.51
N ALA A 43 -10.99 28.62 -7.71
CA ALA A 43 -12.27 28.13 -8.21
C ALA A 43 -13.09 29.23 -8.93
N MET A 44 -12.77 30.51 -8.74
CA MET A 44 -13.37 31.62 -9.50
C MET A 44 -12.75 31.79 -10.89
N GLU A 45 -11.58 31.19 -11.15
CA GLU A 45 -10.95 31.21 -12.46
C GLU A 45 -11.58 30.12 -13.36
N PRO A 46 -11.91 30.43 -14.63
CA PRO A 46 -12.50 29.45 -15.52
C PRO A 46 -11.49 28.33 -15.81
N PRO A 47 -11.89 27.05 -15.72
CA PRO A 47 -10.98 25.93 -15.95
C PRO A 47 -10.46 25.92 -17.38
N SER A 48 -9.13 25.84 -17.49
CA SER A 48 -8.43 25.74 -18.77
C SER A 48 -8.62 24.36 -19.42
N GLU A 49 -8.60 23.30 -18.60
CA GLU A 49 -8.67 21.91 -19.06
C GLU A 49 -10.11 21.43 -19.32
N GLU A 50 -10.28 20.58 -20.34
CA GLU A 50 -11.58 20.01 -20.71
C GLU A 50 -12.18 19.13 -19.60
N LEU A 51 -11.36 18.34 -18.90
CA LEU A 51 -11.80 17.53 -17.77
C LEU A 51 -12.33 18.42 -16.64
N ALA A 52 -11.61 19.51 -16.32
CA ALA A 52 -12.02 20.43 -15.26
C ALA A 52 -13.32 21.16 -15.61
N ARG A 53 -13.57 21.47 -16.89
CA ARG A 53 -14.86 21.99 -17.37
C ARG A 53 -15.98 20.97 -17.19
N ALA A 54 -15.75 19.71 -17.58
CA ALA A 54 -16.74 18.65 -17.39
C ALA A 54 -17.02 18.40 -15.89
N MET A 55 -16.02 18.55 -15.02
CA MET A 55 -16.20 18.40 -13.57
C MET A 55 -17.07 19.50 -12.95
N LEU A 56 -17.13 20.71 -13.52
CA LEU A 56 -18.05 21.76 -13.07
C LEU A 56 -19.51 21.31 -13.16
N ASP A 57 -19.88 20.56 -14.20
CA ASP A 57 -21.23 20.02 -14.37
C ASP A 57 -21.64 19.04 -13.25
N TYR A 58 -20.65 18.53 -12.50
CA TYR A 58 -20.84 17.62 -11.36
C TYR A 58 -20.41 18.23 -10.03
N ALA A 59 -20.29 19.55 -9.92
CA ALA A 59 -19.87 20.23 -8.70
C ALA A 59 -20.77 19.88 -7.49
N ASP A 60 -22.06 19.69 -7.71
CA ASP A 60 -23.03 19.28 -6.68
C ASP A 60 -22.72 17.87 -6.10
N LEU A 61 -21.97 17.06 -6.84
CA LEU A 61 -21.54 15.72 -6.44
C LEU A 61 -20.18 15.71 -5.73
N ALA A 62 -19.56 16.86 -5.46
CA ALA A 62 -18.23 16.94 -4.83
C ALA A 62 -18.16 16.15 -3.51
N ARG A 63 -19.20 16.24 -2.66
CA ARG A 63 -19.27 15.52 -1.39
C ARG A 63 -19.41 14.02 -1.56
N PHE A 64 -20.12 13.58 -2.60
CA PHE A 64 -20.21 12.16 -2.94
C PHE A 64 -18.84 11.61 -3.34
N TRP A 65 -18.11 12.33 -4.20
CA TRP A 65 -16.77 11.94 -4.61
C TRP A 65 -15.77 11.94 -3.46
N GLN A 66 -15.85 12.91 -2.55
CA GLN A 66 -15.04 12.92 -1.33
C GLN A 66 -15.24 11.64 -0.51
N ARG A 67 -16.50 11.25 -0.30
CA ARG A 67 -16.85 10.05 0.46
C ARG A 67 -16.44 8.76 -0.26
N TYR A 68 -16.67 8.70 -1.57
CA TYR A 68 -16.27 7.57 -2.40
C TYR A 68 -14.75 7.37 -2.39
N ASN A 69 -13.99 8.44 -2.59
CA ASN A 69 -12.53 8.40 -2.62
C ASN A 69 -11.96 7.96 -1.27
N LYS A 70 -12.55 8.41 -0.14
CA LYS A 70 -12.16 7.91 1.18
C LYS A 70 -12.32 6.40 1.27
N VAL A 71 -13.52 5.88 1.01
CA VAL A 71 -13.80 4.44 1.16
C VAL A 71 -12.93 3.62 0.20
N LEU A 72 -12.65 4.15 -0.99
CA LEU A 72 -11.72 3.54 -1.94
C LEU A 72 -10.30 3.44 -1.37
N LEU A 73 -9.79 4.53 -0.78
CA LEU A 73 -8.47 4.54 -0.13
C LEU A 73 -8.42 3.57 1.05
N GLU A 74 -9.45 3.55 1.89
CA GLU A 74 -9.54 2.61 3.00
C GLU A 74 -9.55 1.15 2.54
N ARG A 75 -10.32 0.84 1.49
CA ARG A 75 -10.32 -0.51 0.90
C ARG A 75 -8.92 -0.91 0.43
N LEU A 76 -8.22 -0.02 -0.26
CA LEU A 76 -6.85 -0.28 -0.74
C LEU A 76 -5.87 -0.47 0.43
N CYS A 77 -6.00 0.32 1.51
CA CYS A 77 -5.21 0.14 2.71
C CYS A 77 -5.47 -1.22 3.36
N PHE A 78 -6.74 -1.62 3.52
CA PHE A 78 -7.10 -2.93 4.09
C PHE A 78 -6.64 -4.11 3.22
N GLU A 79 -6.71 -3.99 1.89
CA GLU A 79 -6.16 -5.00 0.98
C GLU A 79 -4.66 -5.18 1.21
N LYS A 80 -3.90 -4.08 1.28
CA LYS A 80 -2.46 -4.11 1.57
C LYS A 80 -2.14 -4.71 2.93
N GLU A 81 -2.88 -4.32 3.96
CA GLU A 81 -2.68 -4.84 5.32
C GLU A 81 -2.96 -6.33 5.39
N LYS A 82 -4.04 -6.79 4.76
CA LYS A 82 -4.36 -8.22 4.66
C LYS A 82 -3.24 -9.01 3.97
N ASP A 83 -2.69 -8.49 2.89
CA ASP A 83 -1.59 -9.15 2.17
C ASP A 83 -0.35 -9.29 3.07
N VAL A 84 0.01 -8.23 3.81
CA VAL A 84 1.13 -8.24 4.77
C VAL A 84 0.88 -9.27 5.88
N LEU A 85 -0.29 -9.23 6.53
CA LEU A 85 -0.64 -10.17 7.59
C LEU A 85 -0.66 -11.62 7.11
N THR A 86 -1.08 -11.85 5.88
CA THR A 86 -1.09 -13.19 5.27
C THR A 86 0.35 -13.70 5.06
N GLN A 87 1.24 -12.84 4.58
CA GLN A 87 2.65 -13.18 4.41
C GLN A 87 3.33 -13.47 5.74
N GLU A 88 3.10 -12.63 6.76
CA GLU A 88 3.63 -12.84 8.10
C GLU A 88 3.13 -14.15 8.71
N ASN A 89 1.84 -14.46 8.57
CA ASN A 89 1.29 -15.72 9.06
C ASN A 89 1.94 -16.94 8.36
N GLN A 90 2.16 -16.88 7.05
CA GLN A 90 2.86 -17.93 6.32
C GLN A 90 4.30 -18.11 6.81
N GLN A 91 5.01 -17.01 7.07
CA GLN A 91 6.37 -17.04 7.62
C GLN A 91 6.40 -17.64 9.01
N LEU A 92 5.47 -17.26 9.89
CA LEU A 92 5.34 -17.81 11.24
C LEU A 92 5.04 -19.31 11.20
N GLN A 93 4.15 -19.76 10.32
CA GLN A 93 3.89 -21.20 10.14
C GLN A 93 5.12 -21.96 9.64
N ALA A 94 5.90 -21.39 8.72
CA ALA A 94 7.12 -21.99 8.23
C ALA A 94 8.18 -22.10 9.34
N LEU A 95 8.35 -21.03 10.13
CA LEU A 95 9.27 -21.01 11.27
C LEU A 95 8.87 -22.03 12.33
N LEU A 96 7.57 -22.13 12.63
CA LEU A 96 7.05 -23.12 13.57
C LEU A 96 7.30 -24.54 13.08
N ARG A 97 7.08 -24.84 11.79
CA ARG A 97 7.41 -26.15 11.21
C ARG A 97 8.89 -26.46 11.32
N GLN A 98 9.75 -25.50 10.95
CA GLN A 98 11.21 -25.67 11.08
C GLN A 98 11.62 -25.91 12.54
N TYR A 99 10.99 -25.25 13.51
CA TYR A 99 11.24 -25.48 14.93
C TYR A 99 10.81 -26.90 15.36
N MET A 100 9.63 -27.36 14.93
CA MET A 100 9.16 -28.72 15.21
C MET A 100 10.05 -29.78 14.57
N ASP A 101 10.56 -29.53 13.36
CA ASP A 101 11.56 -30.38 12.70
C ASP A 101 12.90 -30.37 13.45
N GLY A 102 13.29 -29.24 14.05
CA GLY A 102 14.52 -29.12 14.83
C GLY A 102 14.51 -29.93 16.14
N ILE A 103 13.33 -30.20 16.71
CA ILE A 103 13.18 -30.87 18.01
C ILE A 103 12.66 -32.31 17.85
N SER A 104 11.87 -32.60 16.82
CA SER A 104 11.37 -33.94 16.53
C SER A 104 12.21 -34.62 15.46
N VAL A 105 12.61 -35.88 15.69
CA VAL A 105 13.33 -36.68 14.70
C VAL A 105 12.30 -37.37 13.80
N SER A 106 12.07 -36.82 12.62
CA SER A 106 11.18 -37.40 11.60
C SER A 106 11.97 -38.01 10.45
N ASP A 107 11.45 -39.08 9.83
CA ASP A 107 12.12 -39.82 8.74
C ASP A 107 12.38 -38.93 7.49
N GLU A 108 11.54 -37.92 7.26
CA GLU A 108 11.77 -36.92 6.20
C GLU A 108 13.00 -36.03 6.44
N ILE A 109 13.35 -35.76 7.70
CA ILE A 109 14.49 -34.91 8.08
C ILE A 109 15.79 -35.69 7.91
N LEU A 110 15.78 -37.00 8.21
CA LEU A 110 16.92 -37.90 8.02
C LEU A 110 17.24 -38.15 6.53
N ARG A 111 16.26 -37.99 5.64
CA ARG A 111 16.43 -38.10 4.18
C ARG A 111 17.01 -36.84 3.54
N ARG A 112 16.89 -35.69 4.19
CA ARG A 112 17.40 -34.39 3.70
C ARG A 112 18.77 -34.10 4.34
N ARG A 113 19.56 -33.18 3.76
CA ARG A 113 20.78 -32.70 4.42
C ARG A 113 20.40 -32.02 5.74
N ASN A 114 20.79 -32.63 6.85
CA ASN A 114 20.39 -32.27 8.19
C ASN A 114 21.63 -32.19 9.11
N PRO A 115 21.67 -31.26 10.07
CA PRO A 115 22.81 -31.10 10.98
C PRO A 115 23.02 -32.32 11.90
N LEU A 116 22.03 -33.21 12.00
CA LEU A 116 22.11 -34.46 12.76
C LEU A 116 22.93 -35.55 12.03
N LEU A 117 23.09 -35.47 10.70
CA LEU A 117 23.86 -36.42 9.90
C LEU A 117 24.77 -35.67 8.93
N ILE A 118 25.98 -35.35 9.39
CA ILE A 118 27.01 -34.74 8.54
C ILE A 118 27.75 -35.87 7.81
N VAL A 119 27.27 -36.22 6.61
CA VAL A 119 28.00 -37.10 5.71
C VAL A 119 29.08 -36.27 5.02
N SER A 120 30.35 -36.54 5.36
CA SER A 120 31.52 -36.03 4.65
C SER A 120 31.44 -36.39 3.17
N GLN A 121 30.87 -35.51 2.35
CA GLN A 121 31.06 -35.56 0.91
C GLN A 121 32.40 -34.84 0.63
N PRO A 122 33.35 -35.47 -0.09
CA PRO A 122 34.53 -34.75 -0.54
C PRO A 122 34.05 -33.63 -1.47
N THR A 123 34.06 -32.40 -0.95
CA THR A 123 33.75 -31.21 -1.72
C THR A 123 34.85 -31.06 -2.77
N LEU A 124 34.58 -31.45 -4.02
CA LEU A 124 35.25 -30.83 -5.14
C LEU A 124 34.75 -29.37 -5.18
N ALA A 125 35.35 -28.54 -4.34
CA ALA A 125 35.19 -27.10 -4.40
C ALA A 125 35.74 -26.67 -5.76
N LEU A 126 34.85 -26.48 -6.72
CA LEU A 126 35.18 -25.79 -7.95
C LEU A 126 35.57 -24.36 -7.53
N ALA A 127 36.86 -24.06 -7.60
CA ALA A 127 37.36 -22.71 -7.45
C ALA A 127 36.80 -21.86 -8.59
N THR A 128 35.63 -21.24 -8.39
CA THR A 128 35.25 -20.07 -9.18
C THR A 128 35.87 -18.86 -8.51
N GLY A 129 37.15 -18.65 -8.84
CA GLY A 129 37.82 -17.40 -8.59
C GLY A 129 37.13 -16.22 -9.28
N THR A 130 37.48 -15.04 -8.77
CA THR A 130 37.11 -13.68 -9.18
C THR A 130 35.81 -13.14 -8.58
N GLU A 131 35.98 -12.57 -7.38
CA GLU A 131 35.24 -11.41 -6.93
C GLU A 131 35.15 -10.35 -8.04
N ARG A 132 34.01 -10.28 -8.73
CA ARG A 132 33.62 -9.02 -9.37
C ARG A 132 33.06 -8.13 -8.29
N GLN A 133 33.93 -7.30 -7.71
CA GLN A 133 33.53 -6.10 -6.97
C GLN A 133 32.44 -5.38 -7.78
N ARG A 134 31.19 -5.43 -7.29
CA ARG A 134 30.16 -4.51 -7.77
C ARG A 134 30.65 -3.12 -7.37
N LYS A 135 31.05 -2.31 -8.35
CA LYS A 135 31.38 -0.90 -8.15
C LYS A 135 30.20 -0.26 -7.42
N GLN A 136 30.38 0.04 -6.13
CA GLN A 136 29.43 0.87 -5.40
C GLN A 136 29.56 2.27 -6.00
N HIS A 137 28.55 2.73 -6.73
CA HIS A 137 28.52 4.10 -7.20
C HIS A 137 28.10 4.99 -6.03
N THR A 138 28.93 5.98 -5.70
CA THR A 138 28.55 7.03 -4.76
C THR A 138 27.51 7.91 -5.44
N VAL A 139 26.26 7.84 -4.98
CA VAL A 139 25.18 8.74 -5.42
C VAL A 139 25.18 9.94 -4.47
N ILE A 140 25.48 11.12 -5.00
CA ILE A 140 25.33 12.39 -4.27
C ILE A 140 24.06 13.04 -4.79
N GLU A 141 23.09 13.30 -3.90
CA GLU A 141 21.84 13.96 -4.24
C GLU A 141 22.09 15.41 -4.68
N ALA A 142 21.34 15.88 -5.69
CA ALA A 142 21.50 17.18 -6.32
C ALA A 142 21.39 18.39 -5.37
N ALA A 143 20.81 18.21 -4.18
CA ALA A 143 20.66 19.26 -3.17
C ALA A 143 22.00 19.70 -2.53
N HIS A 144 23.08 18.92 -2.66
CA HIS A 144 24.37 19.21 -1.99
C HIS A 144 25.41 19.94 -2.86
N VAL A 145 25.13 20.21 -4.15
CA VAL A 145 26.14 20.76 -5.08
C VAL A 145 26.41 22.26 -4.88
N ILE A 146 25.54 22.99 -4.17
CA ILE A 146 25.58 24.46 -4.16
C ILE A 146 26.56 25.03 -3.11
N GLN A 147 27.12 24.22 -2.21
CA GLN A 147 28.03 24.75 -1.17
C GLN A 147 29.47 25.02 -1.65
N HIS A 148 29.83 24.65 -2.89
CA HIS A 148 31.22 24.80 -3.37
C HIS A 148 31.39 25.48 -4.74
N THR A 149 30.38 26.17 -5.26
CA THR A 149 30.52 27.02 -6.45
C THR A 149 30.20 28.47 -6.12
N LEU A 150 31.25 29.18 -5.70
CA LEU A 150 31.43 30.65 -5.62
C LEU A 150 30.46 31.48 -4.78
#